data_AF-A0A7L3BGC0-F1
#
_entry.id   AF-A0A7L3BGC0-F1
#
_cell.length_a   1.000
_cell.length_b   1.000
_cell.length_c   1.000
_cell.angle_alpha   90.00
_cell.angle_beta   90.00
_cell.angle_gamma   90.00
#
_symmetry.space_group_name_H-M   'P 1'
#
loop_
_entity.id
_entity.type
_entity.pdbx_description
1 polymer ?
#
loop_
_entity_poly.entity_id
_entity_poly.type
_entity_poly.pdbx_seq_one_letter_code
_entity_poly.pdbx_strand_id
1 'polypeptide(L)' 'MSATFIGNSTAIQELFKRISEQFTAMFRRKAFLHWYTGEGMDEMEFTEAESNMNDLVSEYQQYQDA' A
#
# COMPACT_ATOMS: atom_id res chain seq x y z
N MET A 1 9.80 25.99 23.04
CA MET A 1 8.50 26.11 22.36
C MET A 1 8.48 25.07 21.27
N SER A 2 7.51 24.15 21.28
CA SER A 2 7.35 23.11 20.26
C SER A 2 6.10 23.39 19.45
N ALA A 3 6.16 23.12 18.15
CA ALA A 3 5.01 23.20 17.25
C ALA A 3 4.91 21.90 16.44
N THR A 4 3.69 21.48 16.14
CA THR A 4 3.38 20.30 15.33
C THR A 4 2.57 20.73 14.11
N PHE A 5 2.97 20.28 12.92
CA PHE A 5 2.27 20.54 11.66
C PHE A 5 1.56 19.27 11.18
N ILE A 6 0.34 19.45 10.68
CA ILE A 6 -0.44 18.40 10.01
C ILE A 6 -0.72 18.92 8.60
N GLY A 7 -0.16 18.24 7.60
CA GLY A 7 -0.34 18.57 6.19
C GLY A 7 -0.84 17.36 5.42
N ASN A 8 -1.82 17.59 4.55
CA ASN A 8 -2.25 16.62 3.56
C ASN A 8 -1.68 17.03 2.20
N SER A 9 -0.83 16.19 1.60
CA SER A 9 -0.16 16.43 0.34
C SER A 9 -0.19 15.17 -0.51
N THR A 10 -0.40 15.34 -1.82
CA THR A 10 -0.37 14.24 -2.81
C THR A 10 0.98 13.53 -2.83
N ALA A 11 2.05 14.15 -2.34
CA ALA A 11 3.39 13.55 -2.24
C ALA A 11 3.42 12.25 -1.42
N ILE A 12 2.43 12.00 -0.55
CA ILE A 12 2.31 10.74 0.21
C ILE A 12 2.17 9.52 -0.71
N GLN A 13 1.66 9.68 -1.94
CA GLN A 13 1.49 8.60 -2.91
C GLN A 13 2.81 7.88 -3.22
N GLU A 14 3.94 8.59 -3.20
CA GLU A 14 5.25 8.01 -3.48
C GLU A 14 5.69 7.01 -2.40
N LEU A 15 5.28 7.23 -1.14
CA LEU A 15 5.51 6.25 -0.07
C LEU A 15 4.67 4.99 -0.29
N PHE A 16 3.41 5.14 -0.69
CA PHE A 16 2.53 4.00 -0.98
C PHE A 16 3.02 3.19 -2.18
N LYS A 17 3.49 3.84 -3.26
CA LYS A 17 4.12 3.17 -4.41
C LYS A 17 5.31 2.30 -3.98
N ARG A 18 6.22 2.85 -3.17
CA ARG A 18 7.40 2.11 -2.66
C ARG A 18 7.02 0.90 -1.80
N ILE A 19 5.99 1.02 -0.96
CA ILE A 19 5.50 -0.09 -0.14
C ILE A 19 4.87 -1.16 -1.03
N SER A 20 4.04 -0.75 -1.99
CA SER A 20 3.39 -1.65 -2.96
C SER A 20 4.43 -2.45 -3.74
N GLU A 21 5.49 -1.82 -4.26
CA GLU A 21 6.57 -2.51 -4.98
C GLU A 21 7.25 -3.60 -4.13
N GLN A 22 7.56 -3.30 -2.87
CA GLN A 22 8.15 -4.29 -1.96
C GLN A 22 7.18 -5.42 -1.63
N PHE A 23 5.91 -5.08 -1.39
CA PHE A 23 4.85 -6.05 -1.18
C PHE A 23 4.74 -7.00 -2.37
N THR A 24 4.58 -6.48 -3.58
CA THR A 24 4.49 -7.27 -4.81
C THR A 24 5.69 -8.21 -4.97
N ALA A 25 6.91 -7.72 -4.69
CA ALA A 25 8.13 -8.53 -4.78
C ALA A 25 8.15 -9.71 -3.78
N MET A 26 7.65 -9.50 -2.56
CA MET A 26 7.55 -10.53 -1.53
C MET A 26 6.40 -11.50 -1.82
N PHE A 27 5.22 -10.98 -2.17
CA PHE A 27 4.01 -11.75 -2.42
C PHE A 27 4.17 -12.69 -3.62
N ARG A 28 4.79 -12.22 -4.71
CA ARG A 28 5.13 -13.08 -5.86
C ARG A 28 6.03 -14.27 -5.51
N ARG A 29 6.84 -14.14 -4.46
CA ARG A 29 7.72 -15.22 -3.96
C ARG A 29 7.07 -16.03 -2.84
N LYS A 30 5.81 -15.74 -2.50
CA LYS A 30 5.09 -16.25 -1.32
C LYS A 30 5.92 -16.12 -0.03
N ALA A 31 6.73 -15.06 0.06
CA ALA A 31 7.60 -14.84 1.20
C ALA A 31 6.75 -14.53 2.44
N PHE A 32 6.99 -15.25 3.54
CA PHE A 32 6.29 -15.10 4.82
C PHE A 32 4.76 -15.33 4.79
N LEU A 33 4.17 -15.68 3.64
CA LEU A 33 2.73 -15.82 3.46
C LEU A 33 2.10 -16.86 4.41
N HIS A 34 2.82 -17.96 4.67
CA HIS A 34 2.37 -19.04 5.57
C HIS A 34 2.07 -18.59 7.01
N TRP A 35 2.69 -17.50 7.49
CA TRP A 35 2.39 -16.95 8.82
C TRP A 35 0.99 -16.35 8.89
N TYR A 36 0.46 -15.87 7.78
CA TYR A 36 -0.86 -15.25 7.72
C TYR A 36 -1.93 -16.26 7.34
N THR A 37 -1.65 -17.11 6.34
CA THR A 37 -2.60 -18.15 5.94
C THR A 37 -2.74 -19.25 6.99
N GLY A 38 -1.70 -19.50 7.80
CA GLY A 38 -1.77 -20.38 8.97
C GLY A 38 -2.72 -19.89 10.06
N GLU A 39 -2.96 -18.58 10.15
CA GLU A 39 -3.89 -17.95 11.09
C GLU A 39 -5.32 -17.81 10.50
N GLY A 40 -5.55 -18.34 9.29
CA GLY A 40 -6.86 -18.39 8.65
C GLY A 40 -7.15 -17.30 7.62
N MET A 41 -6.16 -16.49 7.25
CA MET A 41 -6.30 -15.48 6.18
C MET A 41 -6.30 -16.16 4.79
N ASP A 42 -7.12 -15.66 3.85
CA ASP A 42 -7.14 -16.16 2.47
C ASP A 42 -6.06 -15.43 1.64
N GLU A 43 -5.38 -16.16 0.75
CA GLU A 43 -4.43 -15.57 -0.20
C GLU A 43 -5.11 -14.53 -1.11
N MET A 44 -6.41 -14.67 -1.39
CA MET A 44 -7.18 -13.68 -2.15
C MET A 44 -7.27 -12.31 -1.44
N GLU A 45 -7.34 -12.28 -0.11
CA GLU A 45 -7.44 -11.03 0.66
C GLU A 45 -6.20 -10.13 0.46
N PHE A 46 -5.03 -10.74 0.23
CA PHE A 46 -3.81 -10.01 -0.11
C PHE A 46 -3.89 -9.33 -1.47
N THR A 47 -4.50 -10.01 -2.45
CA THR A 47 -4.67 -9.48 -3.81
C THR A 47 -5.68 -8.33 -3.82
N GLU A 48 -6.75 -8.45 -3.04
CA GLU A 48 -7.73 -7.38 -2.85
C GLU A 48 -7.10 -6.15 -2.17
N ALA A 49 -6.30 -6.36 -1.12
CA ALA A 49 -5.58 -5.28 -0.46
C ALA A 49 -4.57 -4.58 -1.39
N GLU A 50 -3.85 -5.32 -2.23
CA GLU A 50 -2.95 -4.75 -3.25
C GLU A 50 -3.73 -3.89 -4.26
N SER A 51 -4.90 -4.35 -4.72
CA SER A 51 -5.78 -3.58 -5.60
C SER A 51 -6.21 -2.27 -4.95
N ASN A 52 -6.72 -2.32 -3.72
CA ASN A 52 -7.16 -1.13 -2.98
C ASN A 52 -6.03 -0.10 -2.81
N MET A 53 -4.80 -0.57 -2.57
CA MET A 53 -3.63 0.32 -2.49
C MET A 53 -3.31 0.99 -3.82
N ASN A 54 -3.43 0.26 -4.94
CA ASN A 54 -3.20 0.81 -6.27
C ASN A 54 -4.29 1.82 -6.67
N ASP A 55 -5.54 1.58 -6.29
CA ASP A 55 -6.64 2.51 -6.50
C ASP A 55 -6.41 3.82 -5.72
N LEU A 56 -6.00 3.73 -4.44
CA LEU A 56 -5.65 4.90 -3.63
C LEU A 56 -4.53 5.74 -4.24
N VAL A 57 -3.47 5.08 -4.73
CA VAL A 57 -2.37 5.77 -5.44
C VAL A 57 -2.90 6.46 -6.70
N SER A 58 -3.77 5.79 -7.44
CA SER A 58 -4.37 6.35 -8.66
C SER A 58 -5.23 7.58 -8.37
N GLU A 59 -5.99 7.59 -7.27
CA GLU A 59 -6.75 8.76 -6.83
C GLU A 59 -5.83 9.96 -6.51
N TYR A 60 -4.74 9.75 -5.75
CA TYR A 60 -3.79 10.82 -5.48
C TYR A 60 -3.13 11.37 -6.75
N GLN A 61 -2.84 10.50 -7.73
CA GLN A 61 -2.29 10.92 -9.01
C GLN A 61 -3.29 11.78 -9.80
N GLN A 62 -4.57 11.39 -9.83
CA GLN A 62 -5.62 12.18 -10.46
C GLN A 62 -5.75 13.58 -9.86
N TYR A 63 -5.70 13.72 -8.54
CA TYR A 63 -5.75 15.03 -7.87
C TYR A 63 -4.49 15.89 -8.10
N GLN A 64 -3.34 15.26 -8.37
CA GLN A 64 -2.10 15.99 -8.65
C GLN A 64 -2.05 16.54 -10.08
N ASP A 65 -2.65 15.81 -11.03
CA ASP A 65 -2.66 16.16 -12.45
C ASP A 65 -3.83 17.07 -12.85
N ALA A 66 -4.82 17.25 -11.96
CA ALA A 66 -5.96 18.17 -12.12
C ALA A 66 -5.59 19.62 -11.80
#